data_AF-A0A1V4R492-F1
#
_entry.id   AF-A0A1V4R492-F1
#
_cell.length_a   1.000
_cell.length_b   1.000
_cell.length_c   1.000
_cell.angle_alpha   90.00
_cell.angle_beta   90.00
_cell.angle_gamma   90.00
#
_symmetry.space_group_name_H-M   'P 1'
#
loop_
_entity.id
_entity.type
_entity.pdbx_description
1 polymer ?
#
loop_
_entity_poly.entity_id
_entity_poly.type
_entity_poly.pdbx_seq_one_letter_code
_entity_poly.pdbx_strand_id
1 'polypeptide(L)'
;MLSTRNQFYKQVFHYPKNFYIRIEIFGDSLQYKKNQNKISKNARSNNGFYSSSYKKAIIYKNKRYLKTISHEMNHFILRSKLNTVPKWINEGLSEYYEMAHLEDNIVVVDPQVKKVKRIFEFITRPNKLDIADFLNWENKKWSEVNKAGEHYSSTLSWAMIYYLKAQSNGDDILKSFLLDLKNGKNSREVVQNNYPEGISKLEEDIIDFFQIEFIK
;
A
#
# COMPACT_ATOMS: atom_id res chain seq x y z
N MET A 1 18.94 1.98 -7.25
CA MET A 1 18.84 2.89 -6.07
C MET A 1 17.36 3.08 -5.77
N LEU A 2 16.89 2.74 -4.57
CA LEU A 2 15.48 2.89 -4.22
C LEU A 2 15.12 4.38 -4.15
N SER A 3 14.09 4.78 -4.88
CA SER A 3 13.58 6.15 -4.82
C SER A 3 12.85 6.40 -3.50
N THR A 4 13.11 7.56 -2.88
CA THR A 4 12.27 8.02 -1.75
C THR A 4 10.81 8.09 -2.21
N ARG A 5 9.85 7.95 -1.29
CA ARG A 5 8.41 8.11 -1.62
C ARG A 5 8.12 9.37 -2.43
N ASN A 6 8.72 10.50 -2.05
CA ASN A 6 8.50 11.77 -2.73
C ASN A 6 9.16 11.80 -4.12
N GLN A 7 10.35 11.22 -4.29
CA GLN A 7 10.97 11.10 -5.61
C GLN A 7 10.15 10.21 -6.54
N PHE A 8 9.63 9.08 -6.05
CA PHE A 8 8.74 8.22 -6.82
C PHE A 8 7.50 8.98 -7.29
N TYR A 9 6.72 9.55 -6.36
CA TYR A 9 5.47 10.20 -6.74
C TYR A 9 5.64 11.45 -7.60
N LYS A 10 6.75 12.18 -7.50
CA LYS A 10 7.03 13.34 -8.38
C LYS A 10 7.19 12.94 -9.85
N GLN A 11 7.51 11.68 -10.15
CA GLN A 11 7.58 11.17 -11.52
C GLN A 11 6.20 10.91 -12.12
N VAL A 12 5.16 10.84 -11.29
CA VAL A 12 3.79 10.49 -11.66
C VAL A 12 2.84 11.69 -11.54
N PHE A 13 3.00 12.46 -10.47
CA PHE A 13 2.06 13.51 -10.06
C PHE A 13 2.73 14.86 -9.93
N HIS A 14 2.09 15.87 -10.51
CA HIS A 14 2.39 17.27 -10.24
C HIS A 14 1.73 17.71 -8.93
N TYR A 15 2.48 18.35 -8.04
CA TYR A 15 1.97 18.90 -6.79
C TYR A 15 1.69 20.40 -6.93
N PRO A 16 0.46 20.88 -6.67
CA PRO A 16 0.21 22.32 -6.58
C PRO A 16 0.95 22.91 -5.38
N LYS A 17 1.20 24.23 -5.38
CA LYS A 17 1.89 24.94 -4.27
C LYS A 17 1.23 24.69 -2.89
N ASN A 18 -0.09 24.48 -2.85
CA ASN A 18 -0.86 24.24 -1.62
C ASN A 18 -1.15 22.76 -1.37
N PHE A 19 -0.21 21.87 -1.68
CA PHE A 19 -0.35 20.43 -1.45
C PHE A 19 0.20 20.04 -0.07
N TYR A 20 -0.60 20.24 0.97
CA TYR A 20 -0.26 19.89 2.35
C TYR A 20 -1.30 18.97 2.98
N ILE A 21 -0.83 18.13 3.91
CA ILE A 21 -1.66 17.30 4.78
C ILE A 21 -1.60 17.89 6.19
N ARG A 22 -2.74 18.00 6.87
CA ARG A 22 -2.77 18.29 8.30
C ARG A 22 -2.60 17.00 9.09
N ILE A 23 -1.70 16.97 10.06
CA ILE A 23 -1.50 15.84 10.97
C ILE A 23 -1.85 16.28 12.38
N GLU A 24 -2.84 15.63 12.99
CA GLU A 24 -3.23 15.84 14.39
C GLU A 24 -2.74 14.65 15.22
N ILE A 25 -1.84 14.90 16.16
CA ILE A 25 -1.22 13.87 17.00
C ILE A 25 -1.77 13.96 18.41
N PHE A 26 -2.34 12.86 18.90
CA PHE A 26 -2.91 12.75 20.24
C PHE A 26 -1.99 11.92 21.14
N GLY A 27 -1.54 12.51 22.25
CA GLY A 27 -0.77 11.80 23.28
C GLY A 27 -1.63 10.91 24.17
N ASP A 28 -2.92 11.25 24.30
CA ASP A 28 -3.89 10.51 25.12
C ASP A 28 -4.82 9.64 24.26
N SER A 29 -4.99 8.39 24.67
CA SER A 29 -5.77 7.39 23.93
C SER A 29 -7.28 7.67 23.96
N LEU A 30 -7.79 8.27 25.05
CA LEU A 30 -9.20 8.62 25.17
C LEU A 30 -9.56 9.80 24.27
N GLN A 31 -8.71 10.83 24.23
CA GLN A 31 -8.84 11.95 23.30
C GLN A 31 -8.76 11.49 21.85
N TYR A 32 -7.82 10.59 21.52
CA TYR A 32 -7.74 9.97 20.20
C TYR A 32 -9.05 9.27 19.82
N LYS A 33 -9.56 8.36 20.66
CA LYS A 33 -10.82 7.63 20.41
C LYS A 33 -12.02 8.56 20.29
N LYS A 34 -12.10 9.59 21.14
CA LYS A 34 -13.16 10.61 21.09
C LYS A 34 -13.12 11.38 19.77
N ASN A 35 -11.93 11.72 19.27
CA ASN A 35 -11.77 12.40 17.98
C ASN A 35 -12.09 11.46 16.80
N GLN A 36 -11.62 10.21 16.85
CA GLN A 36 -11.92 9.18 15.87
C GLN A 36 -13.43 9.00 15.67
N ASN A 37 -14.18 8.83 16.77
CA ASN A 37 -15.64 8.65 16.72
C ASN A 37 -16.39 9.87 16.14
N LYS A 38 -15.84 11.08 16.30
CA LYS A 38 -16.42 12.30 15.70
C LYS A 38 -16.21 12.36 14.19
N ILE A 39 -15.04 11.94 13.70
CA ILE A 39 -14.69 12.03 12.28
C ILE A 39 -15.26 10.85 11.49
N SER A 40 -15.19 9.65 12.05
CA SER A 40 -15.67 8.44 11.41
C SER A 40 -16.04 7.39 12.44
N LYS A 41 -17.34 7.10 12.56
CA LYS A 41 -17.86 6.00 13.38
C LYS A 41 -17.36 4.62 12.94
N ASN A 42 -16.87 4.52 11.70
CA ASN A 42 -16.38 3.28 11.09
C ASN A 42 -14.85 3.14 11.11
N ALA A 43 -14.11 4.21 11.43
CA ALA A 43 -12.67 4.11 11.60
C ALA A 43 -12.37 3.37 12.91
N ARG A 44 -11.82 2.16 12.81
CA ARG A 44 -11.48 1.30 13.96
C ARG A 44 -9.97 1.14 14.15
N SER A 45 -9.16 2.06 13.63
CA SER A 45 -7.70 1.98 13.76
C SER A 45 -7.24 2.35 15.16
N ASN A 46 -6.34 1.57 15.74
CA ASN A 46 -5.75 1.85 17.06
C ASN A 46 -4.55 2.81 17.00
N ASN A 47 -4.00 3.06 15.81
CA ASN A 47 -2.75 3.80 15.65
C ASN A 47 -2.93 5.15 14.94
N GLY A 48 -3.87 5.22 14.01
CA GLY A 48 -4.18 6.42 13.24
C GLY A 48 -4.95 6.12 11.97
N PHE A 49 -5.48 7.17 11.34
CA PHE A 49 -6.18 7.06 10.06
C PHE A 49 -6.20 8.41 9.33
N TYR A 50 -6.22 8.35 8.00
CA TYR A 50 -6.44 9.48 7.11
C TYR A 50 -7.91 9.61 6.76
N SER A 51 -8.45 10.82 6.95
CA SER A 51 -9.79 11.19 6.53
C SER A 51 -9.73 12.04 5.27
N SER A 52 -10.27 11.52 4.17
CA SER A 52 -10.38 12.25 2.91
C SER A 52 -11.29 13.48 3.04
N SER A 53 -12.41 13.36 3.76
CA SER A 53 -13.40 14.44 3.93
C SER A 53 -12.82 15.65 4.68
N TYR A 54 -11.93 15.41 5.64
CA TYR A 54 -11.28 16.46 6.43
C TYR A 54 -9.84 16.77 5.98
N LYS A 55 -9.33 16.06 4.97
CA LYS A 55 -7.95 16.15 4.45
C LYS A 55 -6.89 16.17 5.56
N LYS A 56 -7.07 15.31 6.57
CA LYS A 56 -6.16 15.22 7.72
C LYS A 56 -5.93 13.80 8.18
N ALA A 57 -4.73 13.56 8.69
CA ALA A 57 -4.38 12.34 9.41
C ALA A 57 -4.56 12.57 10.91
N ILE A 58 -5.24 11.64 11.58
CA ILE A 58 -5.41 11.60 13.03
C ILE A 58 -4.53 10.46 13.55
N ILE A 59 -3.58 10.76 14.43
CA ILE A 59 -2.54 9.83 14.86
C ILE A 59 -2.53 9.71 16.38
N TYR A 60 -2.42 8.48 16.89
CA TYR A 60 -2.12 8.23 18.29
C TYR A 60 -0.60 8.11 18.50
N LYS A 61 -0.04 8.88 19.46
CA LYS A 61 1.40 8.96 19.73
C LYS A 61 1.92 7.73 20.49
N ASN A 62 1.89 6.57 19.85
CA ASN A 62 2.54 5.35 20.35
C ASN A 62 3.97 5.21 19.80
N LYS A 63 4.69 4.13 20.13
CA LYS A 63 6.09 3.90 19.65
C LYS A 63 6.23 3.82 18.12
N ARG A 64 5.15 3.60 17.38
CA ARG A 64 5.11 3.44 15.91
C ARG A 64 4.48 4.63 15.19
N TYR A 65 4.20 5.74 15.88
CA TYR A 65 3.44 6.86 15.30
C TYR A 65 4.06 7.46 14.02
N LEU A 66 5.39 7.48 13.89
CA LEU A 66 6.07 7.93 12.67
C LEU A 66 5.80 7.00 11.48
N LYS A 67 5.79 5.68 11.72
CA LYS A 67 5.40 4.67 10.71
C LYS A 67 3.94 4.88 10.31
N THR A 68 3.06 5.09 11.28
CA THR A 68 1.65 5.44 11.01
C THR A 68 1.54 6.73 10.18
N ILE A 69 2.30 7.77 10.49
CA ILE A 69 2.31 9.01 9.68
C ILE A 69 2.75 8.71 8.24
N SER A 70 3.80 7.90 8.06
CA SER A 70 4.27 7.47 6.74
C SER A 70 3.16 6.78 5.94
N HIS A 71 2.45 5.85 6.59
CA HIS A 71 1.31 5.12 6.05
C HIS A 71 0.16 6.07 5.64
N GLU A 72 -0.27 6.95 6.53
CA GLU A 72 -1.39 7.87 6.28
C GLU A 72 -1.05 8.94 5.22
N MET A 73 0.21 9.37 5.15
CA MET A 73 0.67 10.29 4.12
C MET A 73 0.55 9.67 2.72
N ASN A 74 0.79 8.36 2.59
CA ASN A 74 0.63 7.67 1.32
C ASN A 74 -0.85 7.63 0.87
N HIS A 75 -1.77 7.34 1.80
CA HIS A 75 -3.20 7.45 1.54
C HIS A 75 -3.61 8.86 1.09
N PHE A 76 -3.08 9.90 1.73
CA PHE A 76 -3.33 11.28 1.32
C PHE A 76 -2.87 11.55 -0.10
N ILE A 77 -1.64 11.16 -0.47
CA ILE A 77 -1.08 11.39 -1.81
C ILE A 77 -1.98 10.75 -2.87
N LEU A 78 -2.25 9.45 -2.74
CA LEU A 78 -3.02 8.71 -3.75
C LEU A 78 -4.45 9.21 -3.86
N ARG A 79 -5.16 9.40 -2.73
CA ARG A 79 -6.55 9.88 -2.73
C ARG A 79 -6.70 11.34 -3.15
N SER A 80 -5.62 12.11 -3.19
CA SER A 80 -5.63 13.48 -3.70
C SER A 80 -5.29 13.56 -5.20
N LYS A 81 -4.88 12.45 -5.82
CA LYS A 81 -4.39 12.41 -7.21
C LYS A 81 -5.17 11.47 -8.13
N LEU A 82 -5.86 10.49 -7.56
CA LEU A 82 -6.69 9.55 -8.29
C LEU A 82 -8.16 9.75 -7.88
N ASN A 83 -9.06 9.72 -8.85
CA ASN A 83 -10.51 9.83 -8.61
C ASN A 83 -11.03 8.65 -7.79
N THR A 84 -10.55 7.45 -8.10
CA THR A 84 -10.81 6.23 -7.35
C THR A 84 -9.48 5.52 -7.17
N VAL A 85 -9.14 5.20 -5.91
CA VAL A 85 -7.93 4.45 -5.59
C VAL A 85 -8.33 3.02 -5.23
N PRO A 86 -7.93 2.00 -6.02
CA PRO A 86 -8.07 0.61 -5.62
C PRO A 86 -7.35 0.35 -4.30
N LYS A 87 -7.97 -0.42 -3.40
CA LYS A 87 -7.37 -0.68 -2.09
C LYS A 87 -6.00 -1.37 -2.17
N TRP A 88 -5.80 -2.27 -3.12
CA TRP A 88 -4.56 -3.04 -3.19
C TRP A 88 -3.33 -2.13 -3.37
N ILE A 89 -3.38 -1.19 -4.31
CA ILE A 89 -2.24 -0.30 -4.56
C ILE A 89 -2.10 0.74 -3.45
N ASN A 90 -3.22 1.19 -2.88
CA ASN A 90 -3.22 2.16 -1.79
C ASN A 90 -2.55 1.60 -0.53
N GLU A 91 -3.03 0.44 -0.07
CA GLU A 91 -2.51 -0.23 1.12
C GLU A 91 -1.12 -0.80 0.85
N GLY A 92 -0.88 -1.39 -0.32
CA GLY A 92 0.42 -1.96 -0.69
C GLY A 92 1.55 -0.92 -0.67
N LEU A 93 1.36 0.25 -1.30
CA LEU A 93 2.34 1.35 -1.25
C LEU A 93 2.46 1.93 0.16
N SER A 94 1.35 2.03 0.91
CA SER A 94 1.37 2.53 2.29
C SER A 94 2.21 1.64 3.20
N GLU A 95 1.97 0.33 3.15
CA GLU A 95 2.67 -0.67 3.96
C GLU A 95 4.12 -0.90 3.51
N TYR A 96 4.42 -0.72 2.23
CA TYR A 96 5.80 -0.71 1.72
C TYR A 96 6.58 0.46 2.33
N TYR A 97 6.11 1.71 2.14
CA TYR A 97 6.80 2.90 2.65
C TYR A 97 6.73 3.05 4.18
N GLU A 98 5.91 2.27 4.87
CA GLU A 98 5.89 2.19 6.34
C GLU A 98 7.23 1.65 6.91
N MET A 99 7.91 0.80 6.15
CA MET A 99 9.19 0.18 6.54
C MET A 99 10.42 0.92 6.01
N ALA A 100 10.21 2.04 5.32
CA ALA A 100 11.29 2.85 4.80
C ALA A 100 12.08 3.53 5.92
N HIS A 101 13.40 3.44 5.86
CA HIS A 101 14.34 4.13 6.75
C HIS A 101 15.60 4.54 5.98
N LEU A 102 16.45 5.33 6.62
CA LEU A 102 17.75 5.72 6.08
C LEU A 102 18.83 4.82 6.66
N GLU A 103 19.65 4.27 5.79
CA GLU A 103 20.86 3.51 6.11
C GLU A 103 21.96 4.07 5.19
N ASP A 104 23.10 4.49 5.71
CA ASP A 104 24.22 5.05 4.93
C ASP A 104 23.82 6.11 3.85
N ASN A 105 22.91 7.00 4.21
CA ASN A 105 22.32 8.04 3.33
C ASN A 105 21.53 7.52 2.11
N ILE A 106 21.25 6.22 2.04
CA ILE A 106 20.33 5.63 1.08
C ILE A 106 19.01 5.26 1.77
N VAL A 107 17.91 5.31 1.01
CA VAL A 107 16.63 4.82 1.52
C VAL A 107 16.57 3.31 1.34
N VAL A 108 16.35 2.60 2.44
CA VAL A 108 16.16 1.15 2.50
C VAL A 108 14.75 0.87 2.99
N VAL A 109 14.14 -0.22 2.52
CA VAL A 109 12.80 -0.65 2.93
C VAL A 109 12.86 -2.11 3.35
N ASP A 110 12.73 -2.34 4.65
CA ASP A 110 12.77 -3.71 5.18
C ASP A 110 11.51 -4.50 4.81
N PRO A 111 11.65 -5.81 4.55
CA PRO A 111 10.50 -6.68 4.41
C PRO A 111 9.72 -6.79 5.73
N GLN A 112 8.40 -6.91 5.63
CA GLN A 112 7.56 -7.20 6.79
C GLN A 112 7.54 -8.71 7.06
N VAL A 113 8.35 -9.19 8.00
CA VAL A 113 8.51 -10.64 8.33
C VAL A 113 7.17 -11.39 8.42
N LYS A 114 6.15 -10.81 9.08
CA LYS A 114 4.83 -11.45 9.20
C LYS A 114 4.11 -11.62 7.85
N LYS A 115 4.27 -10.67 6.93
CA LYS A 115 3.70 -10.74 5.59
C LYS A 115 4.49 -11.67 4.69
N VAL A 116 5.83 -11.71 4.81
CA VAL A 116 6.68 -12.72 4.15
C VAL A 116 6.21 -14.12 4.50
N LYS A 117 6.02 -14.42 5.80
CA LYS A 117 5.50 -15.72 6.23
C LYS A 117 4.12 -16.03 5.63
N ARG A 118 3.20 -15.07 5.65
CA ARG A 118 1.84 -15.27 5.12
C ARG A 118 1.81 -15.46 3.61
N ILE A 119 2.60 -14.69 2.85
CA ILE A 119 2.64 -14.86 1.38
C ILE A 119 3.21 -16.24 1.03
N PHE A 120 4.23 -16.71 1.77
CA PHE A 120 4.72 -18.08 1.62
C PHE A 120 3.62 -19.13 1.87
N GLU A 121 2.81 -18.95 2.92
CA GLU A 121 1.65 -19.81 3.19
C GLU A 121 0.54 -19.69 2.12
N PHE A 122 0.48 -18.60 1.35
CA PHE A 122 -0.49 -18.43 0.27
C PHE A 122 -0.01 -19.13 -1.00
N ILE A 123 1.27 -19.00 -1.30
CA ILE A 123 1.92 -19.64 -2.45
C ILE A 123 1.94 -21.17 -2.32
N THR A 124 2.18 -21.68 -1.11
CA THR A 124 2.34 -23.14 -0.88
C THR A 124 1.01 -23.89 -0.73
N ARG A 125 -0.12 -23.21 -0.55
CA ARG A 125 -1.43 -23.84 -0.44
C ARG A 125 -2.16 -23.82 -1.79
N PRO A 126 -2.64 -24.97 -2.29
CA PRO A 126 -3.38 -25.02 -3.55
C PRO A 126 -4.54 -24.03 -3.58
N ASN A 127 -4.68 -23.32 -4.70
CA ASN A 127 -5.78 -22.37 -4.97
C ASN A 127 -5.91 -21.20 -3.98
N LYS A 128 -4.85 -20.89 -3.20
CA LYS A 128 -4.90 -19.78 -2.24
C LYS A 128 -4.40 -18.46 -2.82
N LEU A 129 -3.62 -18.49 -3.91
CA LEU A 129 -3.20 -17.30 -4.64
C LEU A 129 -3.92 -17.24 -6.00
N ASP A 130 -4.62 -16.14 -6.26
CA ASP A 130 -5.23 -15.82 -7.55
C ASP A 130 -5.23 -14.29 -7.69
N ILE A 131 -4.18 -13.75 -8.30
CA ILE A 131 -3.98 -12.32 -8.54
C ILE A 131 -5.01 -11.81 -9.55
N ALA A 132 -5.40 -12.64 -10.52
CA ALA A 132 -6.40 -12.30 -11.52
C ALA A 132 -7.78 -12.01 -10.91
N ASP A 133 -8.29 -12.88 -10.01
CA ASP A 133 -9.51 -12.62 -9.24
C ASP A 133 -9.29 -11.46 -8.26
N PHE A 134 -8.17 -11.45 -7.53
CA PHE A 134 -7.87 -10.41 -6.55
C PHE A 134 -7.93 -8.99 -7.13
N LEU A 135 -7.42 -8.78 -8.35
CA LEU A 135 -7.46 -7.48 -9.03
C LEU A 135 -8.88 -7.06 -9.44
N ASN A 136 -9.82 -8.00 -9.57
CA ASN A 136 -11.23 -7.69 -9.81
C ASN A 136 -11.99 -7.30 -8.53
N TRP A 137 -11.37 -7.38 -7.34
CA TRP A 137 -12.08 -7.11 -6.10
C TRP A 137 -12.36 -5.62 -5.93
N GLU A 138 -13.63 -5.30 -5.70
CA GLU A 138 -14.01 -4.01 -5.17
C GLU A 138 -13.48 -3.80 -3.74
N ASN A 139 -13.39 -2.54 -3.34
CA ASN A 139 -12.91 -2.14 -2.01
C ASN A 139 -13.68 -2.80 -0.86
N LYS A 140 -14.96 -3.16 -1.06
CA LYS A 140 -15.79 -3.87 -0.10
C LYS A 140 -15.30 -5.31 0.09
N LYS A 141 -15.26 -6.12 -0.99
CA LYS A 141 -14.75 -7.51 -0.97
C LYS A 141 -13.33 -7.56 -0.42
N TRP A 142 -12.45 -6.65 -0.87
CA TRP A 142 -11.09 -6.52 -0.34
C TRP A 142 -11.08 -6.38 1.18
N SER A 143 -11.94 -5.52 1.73
CA SER A 143 -11.99 -5.23 3.17
C SER A 143 -12.60 -6.36 3.99
N GLU A 144 -13.61 -7.04 3.44
CA GLU A 144 -14.25 -8.20 4.07
C GLU A 144 -13.27 -9.37 4.14
N VAL A 145 -12.62 -9.71 3.02
CA VAL A 145 -11.61 -10.77 2.98
C VAL A 145 -10.40 -10.42 3.86
N ASN A 146 -9.99 -9.15 3.95
CA ASN A 146 -8.87 -8.77 4.81
C ASN A 146 -9.18 -8.92 6.31
N LYS A 147 -10.46 -8.84 6.69
CA LYS A 147 -10.92 -9.03 8.07
C LYS A 147 -11.21 -10.50 8.39
N ALA A 148 -11.75 -11.23 7.41
CA ALA A 148 -12.16 -12.63 7.56
C ALA A 148 -11.00 -13.61 7.35
N GLY A 149 -10.09 -13.31 6.41
CA GLY A 149 -8.83 -14.00 6.23
C GLY A 149 -7.73 -13.39 7.08
N GLU A 150 -6.61 -14.11 7.25
CA GLU A 150 -5.43 -13.75 8.05
C GLU A 150 -4.65 -12.54 7.49
N HIS A 151 -5.36 -11.46 7.15
CA HIS A 151 -4.90 -10.30 6.38
C HIS A 151 -4.48 -10.67 4.95
N TYR A 152 -5.27 -11.52 4.27
CA TYR A 152 -5.00 -11.95 2.90
C TYR A 152 -4.80 -10.74 1.98
N SER A 153 -5.80 -9.86 1.92
CA SER A 153 -5.80 -8.75 0.97
C SER A 153 -4.64 -7.80 1.18
N SER A 154 -4.32 -7.39 2.41
CA SER A 154 -3.19 -6.49 2.65
C SER A 154 -1.83 -7.18 2.51
N THR A 155 -1.75 -8.49 2.78
CA THR A 155 -0.52 -9.25 2.54
C THR A 155 -0.22 -9.34 1.05
N LEU A 156 -1.20 -9.71 0.21
CA LEU A 156 -1.02 -9.80 -1.23
C LEU A 156 -0.74 -8.41 -1.85
N SER A 157 -1.44 -7.37 -1.38
CA SER A 157 -1.20 -5.98 -1.78
C SER A 157 0.25 -5.55 -1.53
N TRP A 158 0.76 -5.82 -0.33
CA TRP A 158 2.16 -5.52 0.03
C TRP A 158 3.14 -6.36 -0.78
N ALA A 159 2.87 -7.66 -0.96
CA ALA A 159 3.74 -8.57 -1.69
C ALA A 159 3.94 -8.13 -3.15
N MET A 160 2.87 -7.75 -3.85
CA MET A 160 2.93 -7.22 -5.21
C MET A 160 3.80 -5.97 -5.29
N ILE A 161 3.60 -5.01 -4.39
CA ILE A 161 4.38 -3.75 -4.38
C ILE A 161 5.84 -4.01 -4.00
N TYR A 162 6.09 -4.86 -3.00
CA TYR A 162 7.44 -5.19 -2.58
C TYR A 162 8.22 -5.88 -3.70
N TYR A 163 7.60 -6.87 -4.37
CA TYR A 163 8.17 -7.52 -5.54
C TYR A 163 8.53 -6.52 -6.63
N LEU A 164 7.58 -5.66 -7.05
CA LEU A 164 7.82 -4.66 -8.08
C LEU A 164 8.97 -3.74 -7.67
N LYS A 165 8.97 -3.22 -6.43
CA LYS A 165 10.02 -2.33 -5.94
C LYS A 165 11.40 -2.99 -5.82
N ALA A 166 11.48 -4.32 -5.81
CA ALA A 166 12.73 -5.06 -5.87
C ALA A 166 13.28 -5.20 -7.31
N GLN A 167 12.44 -5.04 -8.33
CA GLN A 167 12.85 -5.13 -9.74
C GLN A 167 13.48 -3.82 -10.22
N SER A 168 14.44 -3.93 -11.15
CA SER A 168 15.16 -2.78 -11.71
C SER A 168 14.25 -1.81 -12.48
N ASN A 169 13.22 -2.32 -13.17
CA ASN A 169 12.21 -1.54 -13.92
C ASN A 169 10.89 -1.36 -13.14
N GLY A 170 10.85 -1.76 -11.87
CA GLY A 170 9.62 -1.80 -11.09
C GLY A 170 8.98 -0.43 -10.83
N ASP A 171 9.80 0.61 -10.66
CA ASP A 171 9.30 1.98 -10.50
C ASP A 171 8.62 2.49 -11.78
N ASP A 172 9.15 2.12 -12.95
CA ASP A 172 8.55 2.49 -14.24
C ASP A 172 7.21 1.76 -14.45
N ILE A 173 7.14 0.46 -14.11
CA ILE A 173 5.90 -0.31 -14.14
C ILE A 173 4.85 0.31 -13.19
N LEU A 174 5.23 0.58 -11.93
CA LEU A 174 4.35 1.20 -10.94
C LEU A 174 3.88 2.60 -11.35
N LYS A 175 4.76 3.38 -12.00
CA LYS A 175 4.39 4.66 -12.59
C LYS A 175 3.32 4.48 -13.66
N SER A 176 3.51 3.54 -14.60
CA SER A 176 2.51 3.24 -15.62
C SER A 176 1.19 2.78 -14.99
N PHE A 177 1.25 1.99 -13.91
CA PHE A 177 0.04 1.59 -13.17
C PHE A 177 -0.73 2.78 -12.63
N LEU A 178 -0.04 3.70 -11.96
CA LEU A 178 -0.67 4.89 -11.37
C LEU A 178 -1.21 5.86 -12.44
N LEU A 179 -0.53 5.97 -13.60
CA LEU A 179 -1.01 6.79 -14.73
C LEU A 179 -2.29 6.20 -15.33
N ASP A 180 -2.35 4.89 -15.55
CA ASP A 180 -3.53 4.24 -16.11
C ASP A 180 -4.72 4.28 -15.13
N LEU A 181 -4.49 4.09 -13.83
CA LEU A 181 -5.50 4.29 -12.79
C LEU A 181 -6.01 5.73 -12.76
N LYS A 182 -5.13 6.71 -12.95
CA LYS A 182 -5.50 8.13 -13.03
C LYS A 182 -6.40 8.39 -14.24
N ASN A 183 -6.17 7.68 -15.34
CA ASN A 183 -6.95 7.76 -16.56
C ASN A 183 -8.24 6.92 -16.52
N GLY A 184 -8.58 6.32 -15.37
CA GLY A 184 -9.85 5.64 -15.14
C GLY A 184 -9.87 4.16 -15.51
N LYS A 185 -8.74 3.57 -15.91
CA LYS A 185 -8.64 2.11 -16.11
C LYS A 185 -8.79 1.37 -14.78
N ASN A 186 -9.36 0.17 -14.82
CA ASN A 186 -9.49 -0.65 -13.63
C ASN A 186 -8.19 -1.42 -13.31
N SER A 187 -8.09 -1.97 -12.10
CA SER A 187 -6.88 -2.68 -11.62
C SER A 187 -6.44 -3.83 -12.54
N ARG A 188 -7.38 -4.58 -13.11
CA ARG A 188 -7.06 -5.71 -13.99
C ARG A 188 -6.47 -5.21 -15.30
N GLU A 189 -7.10 -4.23 -15.94
CA GLU A 189 -6.58 -3.60 -17.17
C GLU A 189 -5.20 -3.00 -16.95
N VAL A 190 -5.01 -2.33 -15.81
CA VAL A 190 -3.74 -1.69 -15.45
C VAL A 190 -2.60 -2.71 -15.40
N VAL A 191 -2.78 -3.82 -14.68
CA VAL A 191 -1.74 -4.83 -14.57
C VAL A 191 -1.56 -5.56 -15.89
N GLN A 192 -2.65 -5.95 -16.55
CA GLN A 192 -2.62 -6.69 -17.81
C GLN A 192 -1.88 -5.95 -18.92
N ASN A 193 -2.03 -4.62 -18.99
CA ASN A 193 -1.47 -3.82 -20.09
C ASN A 193 -0.02 -3.36 -19.84
N ASN A 194 0.40 -3.28 -18.58
CA ASN A 194 1.67 -2.62 -18.22
C ASN A 194 2.69 -3.55 -17.58
N TYR A 195 2.30 -4.74 -17.13
CA TYR A 195 3.26 -5.77 -16.72
C TYR A 195 3.65 -6.63 -17.94
N PRO A 196 4.95 -6.89 -18.18
CA PRO A 196 5.37 -7.78 -19.28
C PRO A 196 4.63 -9.12 -19.22
N GLU A 197 4.04 -9.53 -20.34
CA GLU A 197 3.25 -10.78 -20.46
C GLU A 197 1.99 -10.84 -19.56
N GLY A 198 1.63 -9.74 -18.88
CA GLY A 198 0.37 -9.55 -18.18
C GLY A 198 0.27 -10.23 -16.82
N ILE A 199 -0.96 -10.43 -16.35
CA ILE A 199 -1.25 -10.82 -14.96
C ILE A 199 -0.69 -12.19 -14.61
N SER A 200 -0.80 -13.16 -15.53
CA SER A 200 -0.31 -14.52 -15.30
C SER A 200 1.20 -14.55 -15.05
N LYS A 201 1.96 -13.73 -15.80
CA LYS A 201 3.40 -13.63 -15.60
C LYS A 201 3.75 -12.95 -14.27
N LEU A 202 3.03 -11.90 -13.90
CA LEU A 202 3.21 -11.25 -12.59
C LEU A 202 3.02 -12.23 -11.42
N GLU A 203 2.03 -13.11 -11.52
CA GLU A 203 1.77 -14.11 -10.48
C GLU A 203 2.90 -15.13 -10.37
N GLU A 204 3.36 -15.68 -11.49
CA GLU A 204 4.52 -16.58 -11.55
C GLU A 204 5.76 -15.91 -10.94
N ASP A 205 6.09 -14.70 -11.37
CA ASP A 205 7.30 -14.02 -10.91
C ASP A 205 7.24 -13.67 -9.41
N ILE A 206 6.06 -13.34 -8.87
CA ILE A 206 5.86 -13.12 -7.43
C ILE A 206 6.05 -14.43 -6.66
N ILE A 207 5.50 -15.54 -7.16
CA ILE A 207 5.67 -16.87 -6.56
C ILE A 207 7.16 -17.20 -6.47
N ASP A 208 7.86 -17.11 -7.60
CA ASP A 208 9.28 -17.43 -7.70
C ASP A 208 10.13 -16.54 -6.80
N PHE A 209 9.88 -15.22 -6.82
CA PHE A 209 10.61 -14.27 -5.99
C PHE A 209 10.51 -14.60 -4.50
N PHE A 210 9.30 -14.86 -3.98
CA PHE A 210 9.13 -15.14 -2.55
C PHE A 210 9.59 -16.55 -2.15
N GLN A 211 9.68 -17.49 -3.09
CA GLN A 211 10.31 -18.79 -2.85
C GLN A 211 11.85 -18.70 -2.88
N ILE A 212 12.45 -17.91 -3.77
CA ILE A 212 13.91 -17.86 -3.90
C ILE A 212 14.54 -16.96 -2.81
N GLU A 213 13.99 -15.76 -2.60
CA GLU A 213 14.64 -14.74 -1.76
C GLU A 213 14.48 -14.99 -0.26
N PHE A 214 13.44 -15.74 0.16
CA PHE A 214 13.07 -15.86 1.58
C PHE A 214 13.08 -17.30 2.13
N ILE A 215 13.56 -18.29 1.36
CA ILE A 215 13.77 -19.68 1.83
C ILE A 215 15.17 -19.90 2.44
N LYS A 216 16.03 -18.88 2.54
CA LYS A 216 17.36 -19.01 3.18
C LYS A 216 17.29 -19.14 4.70
#